data_AF-A0A1X7H008-F1
#
_entry.id   AF-A0A1X7H008-F1
#
_cell.length_a   1.000
_cell.length_b   1.000
_cell.length_c   1.000
_cell.angle_alpha   90.00
_cell.angle_beta   90.00
_cell.angle_gamma   90.00
#
_symmetry.space_group_name_H-M   'P 1'
#
loop_
_entity.id
_entity.type
_entity.pdbx_description
1 polymer ?
#
loop_
_entity_poly.entity_id
_entity_poly.type
_entity_poly.pdbx_seq_one_letter_code
_entity_poly.pdbx_strand_id
1 'polypeptide(L)'
;MKHTQKLINSTNMLLLISSIYSSLTKAEKKVADAVQSNSEEAVLAIVTDLAERAGVGETSVIRFCRALGLNVEIQHDSQIIA
;
A
#
# COMPACT_ATOMS: atom_id res chain seq x y z
N MET A 1 5.60 -28.29 7.22
CA MET A 1 4.91 -27.58 6.12
C MET A 1 3.80 -26.72 6.71
N LYS A 2 4.01 -25.41 6.86
CA LYS A 2 2.94 -24.45 7.19
C LYS A 2 3.19 -23.19 6.37
N HIS A 3 2.76 -23.21 5.11
CA HIS A 3 2.58 -21.97 4.35
C HIS A 3 1.30 -21.32 4.87
N THR A 4 1.41 -20.56 5.95
CA THR A 4 0.32 -19.71 6.41
C THR A 4 0.34 -18.47 5.54
N GLN A 5 -0.34 -18.52 4.39
CA GLN A 5 -0.76 -17.31 3.69
C GLN A 5 -1.72 -16.58 4.63
N LYS A 6 -1.17 -15.59 5.35
CA LYS A 6 -1.94 -14.70 6.21
C LYS A 6 -2.72 -13.79 5.28
N LEU A 7 -4.00 -14.11 5.09
CA LEU A 7 -4.97 -13.21 4.49
C LEU A 7 -4.87 -11.88 5.25
N ILE A 8 -4.50 -10.82 4.56
CA ILE A 8 -4.40 -9.49 5.18
C ILE A 8 -5.83 -9.00 5.34
N ASN A 9 -6.48 -9.33 6.46
CA ASN A 9 -7.78 -8.75 6.79
C ASN A 9 -7.61 -7.22 6.93
N SER A 10 -8.56 -6.42 6.45
CA SER A 10 -8.51 -4.94 6.50
C SER A 10 -8.22 -4.40 7.91
N THR A 11 -8.77 -5.05 8.94
CA THR A 11 -8.47 -4.77 10.36
C THR A 11 -6.99 -4.98 10.70
N ASN A 12 -6.35 -6.03 10.17
CA ASN A 12 -4.92 -6.30 10.39
C ASN A 12 -4.04 -5.24 9.73
N MET A 13 -4.46 -4.76 8.55
CA MET A 13 -3.77 -3.72 7.78
C MET A 13 -3.78 -2.38 8.51
N LEU A 14 -4.93 -1.94 9.01
CA LEU A 14 -5.04 -0.70 9.78
C LEU A 14 -4.22 -0.73 11.10
N LEU A 15 -4.20 -1.89 11.77
CA LEU A 15 -3.37 -2.09 12.96
C LEU A 15 -1.88 -2.00 12.64
N LEU A 16 -1.45 -2.62 11.53
CA LEU A 16 -0.06 -2.58 11.10
C LEU A 16 0.37 -1.16 10.73
N ILE A 17 -0.45 -0.43 9.96
CA ILE A 17 -0.19 0.97 9.60
C ILE A 17 -0.03 1.80 10.87
N SER A 18 -0.96 1.68 11.81
CA SER A 18 -0.91 2.42 13.08
C SER A 18 0.35 2.10 13.90
N SER A 19 0.79 0.84 13.90
CA SER A 19 2.01 0.39 14.58
C SER A 19 3.28 1.00 14.01
N ILE A 20 3.36 1.23 12.70
CA ILE A 20 4.58 1.75 12.06
C ILE A 20 4.51 3.25 11.74
N TYR A 21 3.34 3.87 11.85
CA TYR A 21 3.05 5.23 11.40
C TYR A 21 4.08 6.27 11.83
N SER A 22 4.53 6.22 13.09
CA SER A 22 5.50 7.18 13.64
C SER A 22 6.86 7.12 12.92
N SER A 23 7.25 5.94 12.42
CA SER A 23 8.52 5.70 11.70
C SER A 23 8.46 6.06 10.21
N LEU A 24 7.26 6.32 9.67
CA LEU A 24 7.07 6.66 8.26
C LEU A 24 7.60 8.06 7.94
N THR A 25 8.13 8.22 6.73
CA THR A 25 8.46 9.53 6.17
C THR A 25 7.21 10.37 5.93
N LYS A 26 7.37 11.69 5.70
CA LYS A 26 6.24 12.58 5.40
C LYS A 26 5.42 12.12 4.18
N ALA A 27 6.07 11.57 3.16
CA ALA A 27 5.39 11.05 1.98
C ALA A 27 4.63 9.75 2.29
N GLU A 28 5.25 8.82 3.02
CA GLU A 28 4.62 7.56 3.40
C GLU A 28 3.45 7.77 4.38
N LYS A 29 3.51 8.78 5.26
CA LYS A 29 2.39 9.18 6.13
C LYS A 29 1.17 9.62 5.34
N LYS A 30 1.35 10.40 4.26
CA LYS A 30 0.24 10.77 3.37
C LYS A 30 -0.44 9.55 2.75
N VAL A 31 0.35 8.53 2.38
CA VAL A 31 -0.18 7.26 1.87
C VAL A 31 -0.95 6.53 2.96
N ALA A 32 -0.40 6.44 4.18
CA ALA A 32 -1.09 5.86 5.33
C ALA A 32 -2.42 6.55 5.62
N ASP A 33 -2.45 7.89 5.60
CA ASP A 33 -3.66 8.69 5.83
C ASP A 33 -4.71 8.43 4.75
N ALA A 34 -4.29 8.32 3.48
CA ALA A 34 -5.18 7.99 2.37
C ALA A 34 -5.74 6.56 2.45
N VAL A 35 -4.98 5.61 3.01
CA VAL A 35 -5.47 4.25 3.26
C VAL A 35 -6.44 4.22 4.44
N GLN A 36 -6.15 4.96 5.51
CA GLN A 36 -7.00 5.01 6.70
C GLN A 36 -8.33 5.74 6.47
N SER A 37 -8.35 6.73 5.57
CA SER A 37 -9.57 7.48 5.25
C SER A 37 -10.60 6.68 4.45
N ASN A 38 -10.16 5.67 3.67
CA ASN A 38 -11.06 4.74 2.98
C ASN A 38 -10.50 3.31 2.94
N SER A 39 -10.55 2.63 4.08
CA SER A 39 -9.88 1.34 4.28
C SER A 39 -10.41 0.17 3.43
N GLU A 40 -11.64 0.25 2.93
CA GLU A 40 -12.25 -0.79 2.10
C GLU A 40 -11.81 -0.68 0.63
N GLU A 41 -11.74 0.55 0.12
CA GLU A 41 -11.26 0.86 -1.23
C GLU A 41 -9.74 0.72 -1.35
N ALA A 42 -9.00 1.03 -0.29
CA ALA A 42 -7.54 0.95 -0.28
C ALA A 42 -6.98 -0.47 -0.49
N VAL A 43 -7.76 -1.52 -0.21
CA VAL A 43 -7.37 -2.92 -0.48
C VAL A 43 -7.44 -3.24 -1.98
N LEU A 44 -8.27 -2.49 -2.73
CA LEU A 44 -8.52 -2.70 -4.16
C LEU A 44 -7.75 -1.69 -5.04
N ALA A 45 -7.21 -0.62 -4.44
CA ALA A 45 -6.53 0.44 -5.17
C ALA A 45 -5.18 0.00 -5.75
N ILE A 46 -4.94 0.37 -7.02
CA ILE A 46 -3.66 0.24 -7.69
C ILE A 46 -2.69 1.35 -7.24
N VAL A 47 -1.37 1.13 -7.42
CA VAL A 47 -0.31 2.03 -6.94
C VAL A 47 -0.48 3.47 -7.44
N THR A 48 -0.89 3.65 -8.70
CA THR A 48 -1.10 4.97 -9.33
C THR A 48 -2.25 5.73 -8.67
N ASP A 49 -3.41 5.09 -8.49
CA ASP A 49 -4.57 5.70 -7.83
C ASP A 49 -4.27 6.09 -6.38
N LEU A 50 -3.58 5.22 -5.63
CA LEU A 50 -3.17 5.53 -4.27
C LEU A 50 -2.17 6.69 -4.21
N ALA A 51 -1.29 6.82 -5.21
CA ALA A 51 -0.34 7.93 -5.32
C ALA A 51 -1.07 9.27 -5.57
N GLU A 52 -2.05 9.28 -6.47
CA GLU A 52 -2.89 10.44 -6.76
C GLU A 52 -3.69 10.87 -5.54
N ARG A 53 -4.40 9.94 -4.89
CA ARG A 53 -5.19 10.19 -3.68
C ARG A 53 -4.34 10.75 -2.52
N ALA A 54 -3.12 10.24 -2.35
CA ALA A 54 -2.20 10.70 -1.32
C ALA A 54 -1.42 11.98 -1.73
N GLY A 55 -1.47 12.40 -3.00
CA GLY A 55 -0.68 13.52 -3.51
C GLY A 55 0.83 13.30 -3.36
N VAL A 56 1.29 12.11 -3.73
CA VAL A 56 2.71 11.69 -3.71
C VAL A 56 3.07 10.97 -5.02
N GLY A 57 4.34 10.67 -5.24
CA GLY A 57 4.76 9.83 -6.38
C GLY A 57 4.59 8.33 -6.10
N GLU A 58 4.44 7.53 -7.15
CA GLU A 58 4.32 6.05 -7.08
C GLU A 58 5.44 5.39 -6.26
N THR A 59 6.68 5.89 -6.39
CA THR A 59 7.83 5.40 -5.60
C THR A 59 7.59 5.53 -4.09
N SER A 60 6.88 6.56 -3.62
CA SER A 60 6.52 6.72 -2.21
C SER A 60 5.50 5.67 -1.76
N VAL A 61 4.54 5.33 -2.62
CA VAL A 61 3.57 4.26 -2.38
C VAL A 61 4.26 2.89 -2.31
N ILE A 62 5.16 2.59 -3.26
CA ILE A 62 5.93 1.34 -3.27
C ILE A 62 6.77 1.21 -1.99
N ARG A 63 7.42 2.29 -1.56
CA ARG A 63 8.18 2.31 -0.30
C ARG A 63 7.29 2.10 0.92
N PHE A 64 6.12 2.73 0.96
CA PHE A 64 5.12 2.50 2.01
C PHE A 64 4.69 1.03 2.07
N CYS A 65 4.36 0.41 0.93
CA CYS A 65 4.01 -1.01 0.88
C CYS A 65 5.15 -1.91 1.39
N ARG A 66 6.40 -1.61 1.02
CA ARG A 66 7.58 -2.31 1.56
C ARG A 66 7.74 -2.13 3.07
N ALA A 67 7.46 -0.93 3.60
CA ALA A 67 7.48 -0.67 5.04
C ALA A 67 6.41 -1.48 5.80
N LEU A 68 5.28 -1.80 5.15
CA LEU A 68 4.26 -2.71 5.63
C LEU A 68 4.62 -4.20 5.45
N GLY A 69 5.80 -4.52 4.87
CA GLY A 69 6.17 -5.90 4.55
C GLY A 69 5.33 -6.52 3.42
N LEU A 70 4.67 -5.69 2.61
CA LEU A 70 3.96 -6.12 1.42
C LEU A 70 4.94 -6.24 0.25
N ASN A 71 4.92 -7.39 -0.41
CA ASN A 71 5.61 -7.54 -1.68
C ASN A 71 4.71 -6.98 -2.78
N VAL A 72 5.03 -5.77 -3.27
CA VAL A 72 4.37 -5.21 -4.45
C VAL A 72 4.95 -5.91 -5.67
N GLU A 73 4.21 -6.85 -6.22
CA GLU A 73 4.52 -7.41 -7.53
C GLU A 73 4.04 -6.41 -8.57
N ILE A 74 4.99 -5.68 -9.17
CA ILE A 74 4.66 -4.75 -10.25
C ILE A 74 4.33 -5.60 -11.46
N GLN A 75 3.03 -5.80 -11.70
CA GLN A 75 2.53 -6.28 -12.98
C GLN A 75 2.81 -5.17 -13.99
N HIS A 76 3.99 -5.21 -14.61
CA HIS A 76 4.23 -4.42 -15.81
C HIS A 76 3.26 -4.93 -16.87
N ASP A 77 2.24 -4.14 -17.17
CA ASP A 77 1.40 -4.31 -18.37
C ASP A 77 2.27 -4.04 -19.61
N SER A 78 3.18 -4.97 -19.91
CA SER A 78 3.79 -5.12 -21.22
C SER A 78 2.80 -5.84 -22.13
N GLN A 79 1.64 -5.23 -22.35
CA GLN A 79 0.74 -5.56 -23.45
C GLN A 79 0.27 -4.26 -24.10
N ILE A 80 1.22 -3.49 -24.64
CA ILE A 80 0.92 -2.63 -25.78
C ILE A 80 1.52 -3.33 -27.00
N ILE A 81 0.67 -4.15 -27.61
CA ILE A 81 0.81 -4.58 -28.99
C ILE A 81 0.33 -3.39 -29.83
N ALA A 82 1.24 -2.78 -30.59
CA ALA A 82 0.94 -1.96 -31.76
C ALA A 82 2.09 -2.14 -32.75
#